data_AF-A0AAQ4QY45-F1
#
_entry.id   AF-A0AAQ4QY45-F1
#
_cell.length_a   1.000
_cell.length_b   1.000
_cell.length_c   1.000
_cell.angle_alpha   90.00
_cell.angle_beta   90.00
_cell.angle_gamma   90.00
#
_symmetry.space_group_name_H-M   'P 1'
#
loop_
_entity.id
_entity.type
_entity.pdbx_description
1 polymer ?
#
loop_
_entity_poly.entity_id
_entity_poly.type
_entity_poly.pdbx_seq_one_letter_code
_entity_poly.pdbx_strand_id
1 'polypeptide(L)'
;IGNASGLINKATSQLLLETDWESILQICDLIRQGDAQAKYAIGAIKKKLNDKNPHVALYALEVLESVVKNCGQTVHDEVASKQTMEELKDLLKTEPNVRNKILYLIQAWAHAFRNEPKYKVVQDTYQIMKVEGHEFPEFKESDAMFAAERPPPRAPPSCLPST
;
A
#
# COMPACT_ATOMS: atom_id res chain seq x y z
N ILE A 1 -19.44 -3.54 -5.96
CA ILE A 1 -19.11 -2.36 -5.11
C ILE A 1 -19.44 -2.59 -3.62
N GLY A 2 -20.60 -3.16 -3.24
CA GLY A 2 -20.99 -3.30 -1.83
C GLY A 2 -20.13 -4.21 -0.93
N ASN A 3 -19.50 -5.25 -1.47
CA ASN A 3 -18.81 -6.25 -0.65
C ASN A 3 -17.49 -5.73 -0.04
N ALA A 4 -16.64 -5.07 -0.85
CA ALA A 4 -15.36 -4.56 -0.37
C ALA A 4 -15.50 -3.46 0.70
N SER A 5 -16.45 -2.53 0.54
CA SER A 5 -16.68 -1.48 1.55
C SER A 5 -17.16 -2.05 2.89
N GLY A 6 -17.99 -3.10 2.87
CA GLY A 6 -18.44 -3.81 4.07
C GLY A 6 -17.27 -4.48 4.80
N LEU A 7 -16.42 -5.18 4.06
CA LEU A 7 -15.21 -5.80 4.61
C LEU A 7 -14.21 -4.78 5.13
N ILE A 8 -14.01 -3.64 4.45
CA ILE A 8 -13.13 -2.57 4.93
C ILE A 8 -13.66 -2.02 6.26
N ASN A 9 -14.97 -1.80 6.40
CA ASN A 9 -15.55 -1.36 7.68
C ASN A 9 -15.34 -2.39 8.79
N LYS A 10 -15.44 -3.68 8.48
CA LYS A 10 -15.19 -4.77 9.43
C LYS A 10 -13.72 -4.81 9.85
N ALA A 11 -12.80 -4.79 8.87
CA ALA A 11 -11.35 -4.85 9.07
C ALA A 11 -10.77 -3.61 9.77
N THR A 12 -11.48 -2.49 9.76
CA THR A 12 -11.06 -1.26 10.45
C THR A 12 -12.02 -0.89 11.59
N SER A 13 -12.72 -1.86 12.17
CA SER A 13 -13.63 -1.57 13.29
C SER A 13 -12.84 -1.19 14.54
N GLN A 14 -13.26 -0.12 15.22
CA GLN A 14 -12.67 0.28 16.50
C GLN A 14 -12.84 -0.75 17.62
N LEU A 15 -13.69 -1.77 17.42
CA LEU A 15 -13.95 -2.84 18.37
C LEU A 15 -12.99 -4.03 18.20
N LEU A 16 -12.13 -3.99 17.18
CA LEU A 16 -11.14 -5.04 16.96
C LEU A 16 -10.06 -5.00 18.04
N LEU A 17 -9.79 -6.16 18.63
CA LEU A 17 -8.69 -6.38 19.56
C LEU A 17 -7.38 -6.68 18.82
N GLU A 18 -7.47 -7.17 17.59
CA GLU A 18 -6.35 -7.51 16.71
C GLU A 18 -6.74 -7.34 15.24
N THR A 19 -5.76 -7.42 14.35
CA THR A 19 -5.93 -7.33 12.89
C THR A 19 -6.83 -8.44 12.36
N ASP A 20 -7.91 -8.06 11.67
CA ASP A 20 -8.81 -9.01 10.98
C ASP A 20 -8.23 -9.44 9.62
N TRP A 21 -7.27 -10.37 9.66
CA TRP A 21 -6.62 -10.91 8.47
C TRP A 21 -7.58 -11.59 7.50
N GLU A 22 -8.64 -12.21 8.01
CA GLU A 22 -9.65 -12.86 7.17
C GLU A 22 -10.32 -11.82 6.24
N SER A 23 -10.78 -10.71 6.82
CA SER A 23 -11.39 -9.62 6.04
C SER A 23 -10.38 -8.97 5.10
N ILE A 24 -9.13 -8.77 5.53
CA ILE A 24 -8.06 -8.20 4.69
C ILE A 24 -7.78 -9.06 3.45
N LEU A 25 -7.65 -10.38 3.63
CA LEU A 25 -7.40 -11.31 2.53
C LEU A 25 -8.58 -11.34 1.55
N GLN A 26 -9.82 -11.33 2.07
CA GLN A 26 -11.01 -11.22 1.22
C GLN A 26 -11.06 -9.90 0.42
N ILE A 27 -10.64 -8.77 1.01
CA ILE A 27 -10.54 -7.49 0.29
C ILE A 27 -9.53 -7.62 -0.86
N CYS A 28 -8.36 -8.22 -0.61
CA CYS A 28 -7.36 -8.45 -1.65
C CYS A 28 -7.92 -9.32 -2.77
N ASP A 29 -8.63 -10.39 -2.44
CA ASP A 29 -9.26 -11.30 -3.41
C ASP A 29 -10.26 -10.58 -4.30
N LEU A 30 -11.14 -9.77 -3.72
CA LEU A 30 -12.13 -8.99 -4.48
C LEU A 30 -11.47 -8.01 -5.46
N ILE A 31 -10.34 -7.39 -5.07
CA ILE A 31 -9.61 -6.48 -5.97
C ILE A 31 -8.93 -7.27 -7.10
N ARG A 32 -8.26 -8.37 -6.77
CA ARG A 32 -7.56 -9.22 -7.76
C ARG A 32 -8.51 -9.85 -8.78
N GLN A 33 -9.71 -10.24 -8.33
CA GLN A 33 -10.75 -10.84 -9.17
C GLN A 33 -11.53 -9.79 -9.99
N GLY A 34 -11.34 -8.50 -9.71
CA GLY A 34 -12.02 -7.40 -10.40
C GLY A 34 -13.43 -7.08 -9.88
N ASP A 35 -13.91 -7.81 -8.87
CA ASP A 35 -15.20 -7.60 -8.20
C ASP A 35 -15.25 -6.27 -7.42
N ALA A 36 -14.08 -5.74 -7.05
CA ALA A 36 -13.89 -4.41 -6.52
C ALA A 36 -12.84 -3.64 -7.33
N GLN A 37 -13.23 -2.50 -7.88
CA GLN A 37 -12.28 -1.61 -8.57
C GLN A 37 -11.31 -0.99 -7.56
N ALA A 38 -10.01 -1.06 -7.85
CA ALA A 38 -8.94 -0.55 -7.00
C ALA A 38 -9.20 0.90 -6.54
N LYS A 39 -9.59 1.78 -7.45
CA LYS A 39 -9.95 3.18 -7.16
C LYS A 39 -10.98 3.32 -6.03
N TYR A 40 -12.06 2.53 -6.06
CA TYR A 40 -13.10 2.61 -5.04
C TYR A 40 -12.65 1.99 -3.71
N ALA A 41 -11.90 0.89 -3.75
CA ALA A 41 -11.36 0.26 -2.56
C ALA A 41 -10.34 1.18 -1.85
N ILE A 42 -9.38 1.73 -2.58
CA ILE A 42 -8.39 2.69 -2.04
C ILE A 42 -9.07 3.95 -1.54
N GLY A 43 -10.07 4.47 -2.26
CA GLY A 43 -10.87 5.60 -1.79
C GLY A 43 -11.58 5.32 -0.45
N ALA A 44 -12.13 4.11 -0.26
CA ALA A 44 -12.74 3.70 1.00
C ALA A 44 -11.71 3.54 2.13
N ILE A 45 -10.54 2.98 1.85
CA ILE A 45 -9.43 2.86 2.81
C ILE A 45 -8.94 4.25 3.25
N LYS A 46 -8.72 5.17 2.31
CA LYS A 46 -8.31 6.56 2.60
C LYS A 46 -9.29 7.31 3.51
N LYS A 47 -10.60 7.05 3.37
CA LYS A 47 -11.58 7.61 4.31
C LYS A 47 -11.36 7.12 5.74
N LYS A 48 -10.93 5.87 5.93
CA LYS A 48 -10.61 5.29 7.24
C LYS A 48 -9.28 5.79 7.81
N LEU A 49 -8.30 6.10 6.96
CA LEU A 49 -7.05 6.73 7.39
C LEU A 49 -7.26 8.09 8.07
N ASN A 50 -8.31 8.82 7.67
CA ASN A 50 -8.68 10.13 8.21
C ASN A 50 -9.68 10.04 9.39
N ASP A 51 -9.92 8.84 9.93
CA ASP A 51 -10.78 8.67 11.09
C ASP A 51 -10.14 9.32 12.34
N LYS A 52 -10.97 9.85 13.24
CA LYS A 52 -10.50 10.46 14.49
C LYS A 52 -9.92 9.43 15.45
N ASN A 53 -10.34 8.17 15.32
CA ASN A 53 -9.83 7.09 16.13
C ASN A 53 -8.51 6.56 15.55
N PRO A 54 -7.38 6.69 16.26
CA PRO A 54 -6.07 6.25 15.75
C PRO A 54 -5.99 4.74 15.54
N HIS A 55 -6.78 3.93 16.25
CA HIS A 55 -6.85 2.49 16.01
C HIS A 55 -7.48 2.18 14.65
N VAL A 56 -8.53 2.92 14.26
CA VAL A 56 -9.17 2.78 12.94
C VAL A 56 -8.19 3.16 11.84
N ALA A 57 -7.46 4.28 12.02
CA ALA A 57 -6.43 4.71 11.08
C ALA A 57 -5.29 3.69 10.95
N LEU A 58 -4.84 3.09 12.07
CA LEU A 58 -3.81 2.07 12.08
C LEU A 58 -4.25 0.80 11.32
N TYR A 59 -5.44 0.27 11.59
CA TYR A 59 -5.98 -0.87 10.85
C TYR A 59 -6.18 -0.56 9.37
N ALA A 60 -6.57 0.67 9.03
CA ALA A 60 -6.66 1.10 7.64
C ALA A 60 -5.30 1.11 6.93
N LEU A 61 -4.20 1.44 7.63
CA LEU A 61 -2.84 1.32 7.11
C LEU A 61 -2.44 -0.15 6.89
N GLU A 62 -2.89 -1.08 7.74
CA GLU A 62 -2.63 -2.52 7.56
C GLU A 62 -3.40 -3.11 6.36
N VAL A 63 -4.65 -2.69 6.18
CA VAL A 63 -5.43 -3.00 4.96
C VAL A 63 -4.71 -2.44 3.74
N LEU A 64 -4.27 -1.16 3.80
CA LEU A 64 -3.56 -0.50 2.70
C LEU A 64 -2.26 -1.22 2.33
N GLU A 65 -1.46 -1.59 3.32
CA GLU A 65 -0.24 -2.36 3.12
C GLU A 65 -0.53 -3.67 2.37
N SER A 66 -1.54 -4.39 2.84
CA SER A 66 -1.89 -5.70 2.29
C SER A 66 -2.35 -5.60 0.84
N VAL A 67 -3.23 -4.63 0.51
CA VAL A 67 -3.67 -4.46 -0.88
C VAL A 67 -2.53 -4.01 -1.80
N VAL A 68 -1.59 -3.17 -1.33
CA VAL A 68 -0.40 -2.79 -2.11
C VAL A 68 0.51 -3.99 -2.37
N LYS A 69 0.73 -4.84 -1.36
CA LYS A 69 1.56 -6.04 -1.50
C LYS A 69 0.95 -7.10 -2.41
N ASN A 70 -0.38 -7.22 -2.46
CA ASN A 70 -1.04 -8.38 -3.06
C ASN A 70 -1.83 -8.08 -4.36
N CYS A 71 -2.23 -6.84 -4.63
CA CYS A 71 -3.18 -6.54 -5.72
C CYS A 71 -2.53 -5.98 -7.00
N GLY A 72 -1.21 -5.76 -6.98
CA GLY A 72 -0.44 -5.37 -8.16
C GLY A 72 -0.76 -3.95 -8.68
N GLN A 73 -0.50 -3.76 -9.97
CA GLN A 73 -0.35 -2.45 -10.58
C GLN A 73 -1.57 -1.53 -10.45
N THR A 74 -2.80 -2.05 -10.52
CA THR A 74 -4.02 -1.23 -10.42
C THR A 74 -4.15 -0.54 -9.06
N VAL A 75 -3.67 -1.18 -7.98
CA VAL A 75 -3.58 -0.57 -6.66
C VAL A 75 -2.37 0.35 -6.55
N HIS A 76 -1.22 -0.06 -7.11
CA HIS A 76 0.00 0.77 -7.10
C HIS A 76 -0.24 2.12 -7.77
N ASP A 77 -0.97 2.15 -8.89
CA ASP A 77 -1.32 3.39 -9.62
C ASP A 77 -2.18 4.36 -8.78
N GLU A 78 -3.04 3.84 -7.89
CA GLU A 78 -3.87 4.67 -7.00
C GLU A 78 -3.07 5.22 -5.79
N VAL A 79 -2.12 4.42 -5.27
CA VAL A 79 -1.36 4.74 -4.05
C VAL A 79 -0.12 5.59 -4.36
N ALA A 80 0.59 5.32 -5.44
CA ALA A 80 1.83 6.01 -5.81
C ALA A 80 1.55 7.35 -6.53
N SER A 81 0.75 8.20 -5.90
CA SER A 81 0.36 9.51 -6.40
C SER A 81 0.73 10.64 -5.43
N LYS A 82 0.99 11.84 -5.97
CA LYS A 82 1.34 13.03 -5.16
C LYS A 82 0.31 13.30 -4.07
N GLN A 83 -0.98 13.21 -4.41
CA GLN A 83 -2.07 13.40 -3.47
C GLN A 83 -1.98 12.42 -2.29
N THR A 84 -1.77 11.12 -2.55
CA THR A 84 -1.63 10.13 -1.47
C THR A 84 -0.42 10.41 -0.59
N MET A 85 0.71 10.82 -1.19
CA MET A 85 1.91 11.14 -0.43
C MET A 85 1.71 12.36 0.48
N GLU A 86 0.99 13.38 0.00
CA GLU A 86 0.62 14.55 0.82
C GLU A 86 -0.34 14.17 1.95
N GLU A 87 -1.39 13.40 1.65
CA GLU A 87 -2.33 12.88 2.66
C GLU A 87 -1.61 12.09 3.77
N LEU A 88 -0.66 11.21 3.41
CA LEU A 88 0.11 10.44 4.38
C LEU A 88 1.04 11.32 5.23
N LYS A 89 1.65 12.34 4.64
CA LYS A 89 2.48 13.30 5.40
C LYS A 89 1.67 14.08 6.41
N ASP A 90 0.45 14.48 6.06
CA ASP A 90 -0.43 15.20 6.98
C ASP A 90 -0.81 14.34 8.19
N LEU A 91 -0.97 13.02 7.99
CA LEU A 91 -1.26 12.07 9.06
C LEU A 91 -0.07 11.78 9.99
N LEU A 92 1.16 12.21 9.67
CA LEU A 92 2.31 12.03 10.57
C LEU A 92 2.16 12.80 11.88
N LYS A 93 1.33 13.85 11.91
CA LYS A 93 1.06 14.66 13.11
C LYS A 93 0.21 13.92 14.17
N THR A 94 -0.28 12.73 13.84
CA THR A 94 -1.14 11.91 14.70
C THR A 94 -0.33 11.04 15.67
N GLU A 95 -0.99 10.04 16.27
CA GLU A 95 -0.44 9.10 17.25
C GLU A 95 0.85 8.41 16.75
N PRO A 96 1.83 8.14 17.65
CA PRO A 96 3.13 7.57 17.27
C PRO A 96 3.05 6.28 16.46
N ASN A 97 2.11 5.38 16.78
CA ASN A 97 1.96 4.10 16.08
C ASN A 97 1.54 4.30 14.61
N VAL A 98 0.62 5.24 14.36
CA VAL A 98 0.16 5.59 13.01
C VAL A 98 1.32 6.21 12.23
N ARG A 99 2.05 7.15 12.85
CA ARG A 99 3.24 7.78 12.26
C ARG A 99 4.29 6.73 11.87
N ASN A 100 4.67 5.85 12.79
CA ASN A 100 5.69 4.83 12.54
C ASN A 100 5.27 3.88 11.41
N LYS A 101 3.98 3.53 11.35
CA LYS A 101 3.45 2.71 10.25
C LYS A 101 3.51 3.44 8.91
N ILE A 102 3.19 4.73 8.86
CA ILE A 102 3.32 5.52 7.62
C ILE A 102 4.77 5.59 7.15
N LEU A 103 5.72 5.85 8.07
CA LEU A 103 7.15 5.88 7.75
C LEU A 103 7.63 4.54 7.19
N TYR A 104 7.23 3.43 7.84
CA TYR A 104 7.48 2.09 7.34
C TYR A 104 6.97 1.89 5.91
N LEU A 105 5.72 2.27 5.63
CA LEU A 105 5.11 2.07 4.32
C LEU A 105 5.78 2.92 3.23
N ILE A 106 6.03 4.21 3.50
CA ILE A 106 6.71 5.09 2.53
C ILE A 106 8.10 4.56 2.21
N GLN A 107 8.85 4.08 3.20
CA GLN A 107 10.15 3.44 2.97
C GLN A 107 10.01 2.18 2.12
N ALA A 108 9.13 1.25 2.50
CA ALA A 108 8.92 0.00 1.78
C ALA A 108 8.54 0.24 0.31
N TRP A 109 7.62 1.18 0.06
CA TRP A 109 7.16 1.52 -1.28
C TRP A 109 8.22 2.26 -2.10
N ALA A 110 9.01 3.15 -1.50
CA ALA A 110 10.13 3.80 -2.18
C ALA A 110 11.15 2.78 -2.70
N HIS A 111 11.45 1.75 -1.89
CA HIS A 111 12.34 0.67 -2.29
C HIS A 111 11.71 -0.30 -3.31
N ALA A 112 10.42 -0.61 -3.16
CA ALA A 112 9.69 -1.49 -4.07
C ALA A 112 9.57 -0.85 -5.47
N PHE A 113 9.20 0.42 -5.52
CA PHE A 113 9.00 1.16 -6.76
C PHE A 113 10.27 1.83 -7.30
N ARG A 114 11.46 1.44 -6.82
CA ARG A 114 12.74 2.10 -7.16
C ARG A 114 13.03 2.15 -8.67
N ASN A 115 12.57 1.14 -9.41
CA ASN A 115 12.79 0.98 -10.84
C ASN A 115 11.58 1.40 -11.71
N GLU A 116 10.57 2.04 -11.11
CA GLU A 116 9.33 2.45 -11.78
C GLU A 116 9.27 3.99 -11.88
N PRO A 117 9.71 4.61 -12.99
CA PRO A 117 9.74 6.08 -13.11
C PRO A 117 8.39 6.74 -12.87
N LYS A 118 7.30 6.07 -13.22
CA LYS A 118 5.92 6.54 -12.98
C LYS A 118 5.58 6.73 -11.49
N TYR A 119 6.28 6.03 -10.60
CA TYR A 119 6.06 6.06 -9.15
C TYR A 119 7.15 6.83 -8.40
N LYS A 120 7.98 7.59 -9.13
CA LYS A 120 9.09 8.37 -8.57
C LYS A 120 8.67 9.28 -7.42
N VAL A 121 7.43 9.77 -7.41
CA VAL A 121 6.88 10.61 -6.33
C VAL A 121 6.99 9.98 -4.93
N VAL A 122 6.94 8.65 -4.83
CA VAL A 122 7.09 7.94 -3.56
C VAL A 122 8.55 8.02 -3.07
N GLN A 123 9.51 7.82 -3.97
CA GLN A 123 10.94 7.95 -3.66
C GLN A 123 11.31 9.38 -3.27
N ASP A 124 10.78 10.37 -4.00
CA ASP A 124 11.02 11.78 -3.73
C ASP A 124 10.45 12.15 -2.35
N THR A 125 9.26 11.65 -2.02
CA THR A 125 8.64 11.86 -0.70
C THR A 125 9.49 11.24 0.42
N TYR A 126 9.95 9.99 0.26
CA TYR A 126 10.85 9.34 1.20
C TYR A 126 12.13 10.15 1.44
N GLN A 127 12.77 10.63 0.38
CA GLN A 127 14.00 11.40 0.48
C GLN A 127 13.79 12.76 1.14
N ILE A 128 12.70 13.47 0.80
CA ILE A 128 12.32 14.74 1.43
C ILE A 128 12.13 14.54 2.93
N MET A 129 11.37 13.52 3.33
CA MET A 129 11.10 13.24 4.74
C MET A 129 12.37 12.89 5.52
N LYS A 130 13.33 12.19 4.90
CA LYS A 130 14.65 11.97 5.49
C LYS A 130 15.40 13.27 5.73
N VAL A 131 15.37 14.20 4.76
CA VAL A 131 16.01 15.52 4.88
C VAL A 131 15.33 16.38 5.95
N GLU A 132 14.01 16.26 6.10
CA GLU A 132 13.23 16.92 7.16
C GLU A 132 13.50 16.34 8.57
N GLY A 133 14.29 15.26 8.67
CA GLY A 133 14.71 14.67 9.94
C GLY A 133 13.78 13.58 10.48
N HIS A 134 12.88 13.03 9.65
CA HIS A 134 12.07 11.89 10.07
C HIS A 134 12.92 10.62 10.23
N GLU A 135 12.82 9.99 11.41
CA GLU A 135 13.48 8.73 11.70
C GLU A 135 12.67 7.56 11.15
N PHE A 136 13.17 6.94 10.08
CA PHE A 136 12.57 5.74 9.51
C PHE A 136 12.97 4.49 10.29
N PRO A 137 12.10 3.48 10.38
CA PRO A 137 12.45 2.21 11.01
C PRO A 137 13.55 1.49 10.22
N GLU A 138 14.18 0.50 10.85
CA GLU A 138 15.13 -0.40 10.19
C GLU A 138 14.51 -1.01 8.93
N PHE A 139 15.20 -0.86 7.80
CA PHE A 139 14.73 -1.39 6.52
C PHE A 139 15.07 -2.87 6.38
N LYS A 140 14.08 -3.68 5.99
CA LYS A 140 14.28 -5.09 5.62
C LYS A 140 13.95 -5.27 4.15
N GLU A 141 14.84 -5.89 3.38
CA GLU A 141 14.63 -6.09 1.94
C GLU A 141 13.32 -6.82 1.64
N SER A 142 12.92 -7.76 2.50
CA SER A 142 11.65 -8.51 2.41
C SER A 142 10.41 -7.62 2.33
N ASP A 143 10.44 -6.43 2.93
CA ASP A 143 9.30 -5.51 2.93
C ASP A 143 9.02 -4.91 1.55
N ALA A 144 10.02 -4.93 0.65
CA ALA A 144 9.97 -4.30 -0.67
C ALA A 144 9.93 -5.30 -1.84
N MET A 145 9.87 -6.61 -1.59
CA MET A 145 9.98 -7.63 -2.64
C MET A 145 8.73 -7.79 -3.53
N PHE A 146 7.62 -7.10 -3.24
CA PHE A 146 6.33 -7.28 -3.94
C PHE A 146 6.23 -6.61 -5.32
N ALA A 147 7.12 -5.67 -5.65
CA ALA A 147 7.12 -4.99 -6.96
C ALA A 147 8.04 -5.67 -8.00
N ALA A 148 8.78 -6.72 -7.60
CA ALA A 148 9.77 -7.39 -8.44
C ALA A 148 9.17 -8.34 -9.50
N GLU A 149 7.85 -8.55 -9.53
CA GLU A 149 7.18 -9.38 -10.53
C GLU A 149 6.98 -8.66 -11.86
N ARG A 150 8.07 -8.21 -12.49
CA ARG A 150 8.11 -8.21 -13.95
C ARG A 150 8.71 -9.56 -14.34
N PRO A 151 7.94 -10.51 -14.91
CA PRO A 151 8.56 -11.67 -15.54
C PRO A 151 9.60 -11.13 -16.55
N PRO A 152 10.79 -11.74 -16.65
CA PRO A 152 11.76 -11.33 -17.66
C PRO A 152 11.07 -11.29 -19.01
N PRO A 153 11.37 -10.29 -19.88
CA PRO A 153 10.79 -10.26 -21.21
C PRO A 153 11.02 -11.63 -21.84
N ARG A 154 9.92 -12.29 -22.27
CA ARG A 154 10.00 -13.58 -22.98
C ARG A 154 11.06 -13.42 -24.05
N ALA A 155 12.08 -14.28 -24.01
CA ALA A 155 13.14 -14.26 -25.01
C ALA A 155 12.49 -14.30 -26.41
N PRO A 156 12.97 -13.50 -27.37
CA PRO A 156 12.45 -13.53 -28.73
C PRO A 156 12.51 -14.97 -29.26
N PRO A 157 11.54 -15.38 -30.11
CA PRO A 157 11.41 -16.76 -30.58
C PRO A 157 12.62 -17.31 -31.36
N SER A 158 13.62 -16.48 -31.65
CA SER A 158 14.89 -16.85 -32.29
C SER A 158 15.83 -17.69 -31.41
N CYS A 159 15.56 -17.84 -30.11
CA CYS A 159 16.39 -18.63 -29.20
C CYS A 159 15.84 -20.03 -28.88
N LEU A 160 14.77 -20.47 -29.53
CA LEU A 160 14.31 -21.85 -29.41
C LEU A 160 15.16 -22.75 -30.32
N PRO A 161 15.83 -23.80 -29.79
CA PRO A 161 16.50 -24.76 -30.66
C PRO A 161 15.45 -25.43 -31.54
N SER A 162 15.68 -25.40 -32.86
CA SER A 162 14.89 -26.15 -33.82
C SER A 162 14.96 -27.63 -33.45
N THR A 163 13.80 -28.22 -33.16
CA THR A 163 13.65 -29.67 -33.03
C THR A 163 13.37 -30.26 -34.40
#